data_AF-A0AAN0M2Q5-F1
#
_entry.id   AF-A0AAN0M2Q5-F1
#
_cell.length_a   1.000
_cell.length_b   1.000
_cell.length_c   1.000
_cell.angle_alpha   90.00
_cell.angle_beta   90.00
_cell.angle_gamma   90.00
#
_symmetry.space_group_name_H-M   'P 1'
#
loop_
_entity.id
_entity.type
_entity.pdbx_description
1 polymer ?
#
loop_
_entity_poly.entity_id
_entity_poly.type
_entity_poly.pdbx_seq_one_letter_code
_entity_poly.pdbx_strand_id
1 'polypeptide(L)'
;MGNAKRDLERANAAINKKLQPIHGEAIISTSKTVVTKASVFIPTVALYASALFKVMKMKQSHESITMHKYRLYKDMIYGNQAIVDADGLYRLDAYELDTATQLDVQAILNDVTTENFKSVTDFEQFKHDFLALNGFDLSDVDYQK
;
A
#
# COMPACT_ATOMS: atom_id res chain seq x y z
N MET A 1 4.61 4.32 15.26
CA MET A 1 3.82 5.07 14.26
C MET A 1 2.33 5.24 14.62
N GLY A 2 1.79 4.60 15.65
CA GLY A 2 0.34 4.67 15.97
C GLY A 2 -0.16 6.05 16.44
N ASN A 3 0.58 6.76 17.30
CA ASN A 3 0.07 8.02 17.89
C ASN A 3 -0.10 9.15 16.86
N ALA A 4 0.80 9.23 15.86
CA ALA A 4 0.66 10.22 14.78
C ALA A 4 -0.56 9.93 13.89
N LYS A 5 -0.86 8.64 13.62
CA LYS A 5 -2.06 8.26 12.86
C LYS A 5 -3.35 8.57 13.63
N ARG A 6 -3.35 8.33 14.95
CA ARG A 6 -4.49 8.73 15.81
C ARG A 6 -4.68 10.25 15.84
N ASP A 7 -3.60 11.03 15.80
CA ASP A 7 -3.70 12.48 15.69
C ASP A 7 -4.27 12.93 14.34
N LEU A 8 -3.96 12.20 13.25
CA LEU A 8 -4.55 12.44 11.93
C LEU A 8 -6.09 12.31 11.97
N GLU A 9 -6.62 11.31 12.68
CA GLU A 9 -8.07 11.15 12.87
C GLU A 9 -8.70 12.33 13.63
N ARG A 10 -8.06 12.78 14.72
CA ARG A 10 -8.47 14.01 15.43
C ARG A 10 -8.46 15.23 14.51
N ALA A 11 -7.40 15.40 13.73
CA ALA A 11 -7.26 16.51 12.79
C ALA A 11 -8.33 16.45 11.70
N ASN A 12 -8.63 15.27 11.16
CA ASN A 12 -9.67 15.06 10.15
C ASN A 12 -11.06 15.48 10.65
N ALA A 13 -11.42 15.12 11.90
CA ALA A 13 -12.67 15.58 12.51
C ALA A 13 -12.74 17.11 12.62
N ALA A 14 -11.65 17.75 13.02
CA ALA A 14 -11.57 19.21 13.11
C ALA A 14 -11.66 19.90 11.74
N ILE A 15 -11.04 19.32 10.71
CA ILE A 15 -11.09 19.83 9.33
C ILE A 15 -12.51 19.68 8.78
N ASN A 16 -13.14 18.51 8.95
CA ASN A 16 -14.53 18.29 8.51
C ASN A 16 -15.48 19.34 9.08
N LYS A 17 -15.37 19.66 10.38
CA LYS A 17 -16.17 20.72 11.01
C LYS A 17 -16.01 22.08 10.33
N LYS A 18 -14.81 22.39 9.83
CA LYS A 18 -14.53 23.65 9.11
C LYS A 18 -15.05 23.64 7.67
N LEU A 19 -15.16 22.47 7.04
CA LEU A 19 -15.62 22.32 5.67
C LEU A 19 -17.16 22.22 5.55
N GLN A 20 -17.85 21.87 6.64
CA GLN A 20 -19.32 21.77 6.67
C GLN A 20 -20.07 22.99 6.07
N PRO A 21 -19.69 24.26 6.36
CA PRO A 21 -20.42 25.42 5.83
C PRO A 21 -20.39 25.56 4.30
N ILE A 22 -19.43 24.91 3.63
CA ILE A 22 -19.31 24.90 2.17
C ILE A 22 -19.65 23.54 1.57
N HIS A 23 -20.29 22.65 2.35
CA HIS A 23 -20.60 21.28 1.96
C HIS A 23 -19.37 20.48 1.52
N GLY A 24 -18.19 20.81 2.06
CA GLY A 24 -16.95 20.09 1.80
C GLY A 24 -16.74 18.94 2.76
N GLU A 25 -15.81 18.06 2.40
CA GLU A 25 -15.47 16.85 3.16
C GLU A 25 -13.95 16.64 3.21
N ALA A 26 -13.46 16.14 4.33
CA ALA A 26 -12.09 15.64 4.49
C ALA A 26 -12.12 14.13 4.76
N ILE A 27 -11.37 13.39 3.95
CA ILE A 27 -11.32 11.94 3.95
C ILE A 27 -9.92 11.47 4.33
N ILE A 28 -9.84 10.42 5.15
CA ILE A 28 -8.61 9.65 5.36
C ILE A 28 -8.71 8.38 4.52
N SER A 29 -7.71 8.13 3.68
CA SER A 29 -7.57 6.87 2.94
C SER A 29 -6.38 6.06 3.46
N THR A 30 -6.64 4.82 3.87
CA THR A 30 -5.61 3.86 4.28
C THR A 30 -5.06 3.15 3.05
N SER A 31 -3.76 3.31 2.81
CA SER A 31 -3.12 2.75 1.61
C SER A 31 -2.43 1.42 1.90
N LYS A 32 -2.39 0.55 0.89
CA LYS A 32 -1.61 -0.68 0.93
C LYS A 32 -0.11 -0.40 1.06
N THR A 33 0.63 -1.41 1.47
CA THR A 33 2.08 -1.42 1.48
C THR A 33 2.64 -1.33 0.06
N VAL A 34 3.56 -0.38 -0.12
CA VAL A 34 4.26 -0.08 -1.37
C VAL A 34 5.71 0.31 -1.07
N VAL A 35 6.59 0.21 -2.07
CA VAL A 35 7.98 0.65 -1.96
C VAL A 35 8.05 2.16 -2.14
N THR A 36 8.54 2.87 -1.12
CA THR A 36 8.71 4.32 -1.10
C THR A 36 9.96 4.66 -0.30
N LYS A 37 10.48 5.89 -0.45
CA LYS A 37 11.65 6.32 0.32
C LYS A 37 11.40 6.29 1.82
N ALA A 38 10.15 6.44 2.25
CA ALA A 38 9.79 6.32 3.67
C ALA A 38 9.67 4.86 4.12
N SER A 39 9.02 3.99 3.33
CA SER A 39 8.68 2.63 3.76
C SER A 39 9.88 1.69 3.78
N VAL A 40 10.87 1.88 2.91
CA VAL A 40 12.04 0.98 2.79
C VAL A 40 12.97 0.98 4.00
N PHE A 41 12.92 2.03 4.82
CA PHE A 41 13.72 2.14 6.04
C PHE A 41 12.98 1.68 7.30
N ILE A 42 11.69 1.34 7.19
CA ILE A 42 10.96 0.74 8.30
C ILE A 42 11.43 -0.71 8.44
N PRO A 43 11.89 -1.15 9.63
CA PRO A 43 12.29 -2.53 9.84
C PRO A 43 11.23 -3.53 9.37
N THR A 44 11.68 -4.65 8.79
CA THR A 44 10.87 -5.78 8.26
C THR A 44 9.95 -5.49 7.08
N VAL A 45 9.72 -4.23 6.69
CA VAL A 45 8.82 -3.88 5.57
C VAL A 45 9.31 -4.46 4.24
N ALA A 46 10.61 -4.55 3.99
CA ALA A 46 11.13 -5.14 2.76
C ALA A 46 10.67 -6.61 2.58
N LEU A 47 10.76 -7.40 3.66
CA LEU A 47 10.36 -8.80 3.65
C LEU A 47 8.84 -8.94 3.54
N TYR A 48 8.09 -8.16 4.34
CA TYR A 48 6.63 -8.16 4.30
C TYR A 48 6.09 -7.73 2.92
N ALA A 49 6.63 -6.66 2.33
CA ALA A 49 6.24 -6.19 1.01
C ALA A 49 6.52 -7.25 -0.07
N SER A 50 7.68 -7.91 -0.01
CA SER A 50 8.03 -8.97 -0.97
C SER A 50 7.06 -10.16 -0.87
N ALA A 51 6.68 -10.59 0.34
CA ALA A 51 5.68 -11.64 0.54
C ALA A 51 4.28 -11.20 0.07
N LEU A 52 3.87 -9.98 0.44
CA LEU A 52 2.59 -9.40 0.05
C LEU A 52 2.45 -9.29 -1.47
N PHE A 53 3.49 -8.86 -2.18
CA PHE A 53 3.46 -8.72 -3.63
C PHE A 53 3.24 -10.07 -4.31
N LYS A 54 3.93 -11.13 -3.84
CA LYS A 54 3.73 -12.50 -4.31
C LYS A 54 2.26 -12.92 -4.17
N VAL A 55 1.70 -12.81 -2.97
CA VAL A 55 0.31 -13.23 -2.68
C VAL A 55 -0.70 -12.43 -3.50
N MET A 56 -0.58 -11.10 -3.50
CA MET A 56 -1.53 -10.25 -4.22
C MET A 56 -1.44 -10.45 -5.74
N LYS A 57 -0.26 -10.77 -6.31
CA LYS A 57 -0.15 -11.12 -7.73
C LYS A 57 -0.84 -12.45 -8.05
N MET A 58 -0.67 -13.46 -7.20
CA MET A 58 -1.39 -14.74 -7.35
C MET A 58 -2.91 -14.57 -7.30
N LYS A 59 -3.39 -13.62 -6.46
CA LYS A 59 -4.81 -13.26 -6.33
C LYS A 59 -5.28 -12.20 -7.32
N GLN A 60 -4.43 -11.75 -8.24
CA GLN A 60 -4.73 -10.70 -9.21
C GLN A 60 -5.21 -9.38 -8.58
N SER A 61 -4.76 -9.08 -7.36
CA SER A 61 -5.11 -7.89 -6.59
C SER A 61 -3.94 -6.93 -6.39
N HIS A 62 -2.74 -7.26 -6.89
CA HIS A 62 -1.56 -6.42 -6.75
C HIS A 62 -1.73 -5.11 -7.53
N GLU A 63 -1.39 -4.00 -6.88
CA GLU A 63 -1.45 -2.66 -7.46
C GLU A 63 -0.13 -1.92 -7.27
N SER A 64 0.31 -1.28 -8.36
CA SER A 64 1.33 -0.22 -8.30
C SER A 64 0.77 1.02 -7.62
N ILE A 65 1.64 1.98 -7.25
CA ILE A 65 1.20 3.25 -6.62
C ILE A 65 0.17 3.97 -7.50
N THR A 66 0.42 4.03 -8.81
CA THR A 66 -0.47 4.69 -9.77
C THR A 66 -1.81 3.98 -9.84
N MET A 67 -1.84 2.65 -9.95
CA MET A 67 -3.09 1.87 -9.96
C MET A 67 -3.87 2.06 -8.66
N HIS A 68 -3.17 2.03 -7.52
CA HIS A 68 -3.76 2.17 -6.20
C HIS A 68 -4.42 3.55 -6.04
N LYS A 69 -3.76 4.63 -6.47
CA LYS A 69 -4.32 5.98 -6.43
C LYS A 69 -5.39 6.22 -7.50
N TYR A 70 -5.25 5.59 -8.66
CA TYR A 70 -6.29 5.61 -9.68
C TYR A 70 -7.59 5.01 -9.16
N ARG A 71 -7.55 3.83 -8.51
CA ARG A 71 -8.72 3.20 -7.89
C ARG A 71 -9.34 4.08 -6.80
N LEU A 72 -8.52 4.71 -5.96
CA LEU A 72 -9.01 5.65 -4.95
C LEU A 72 -9.91 6.73 -5.58
N TYR A 73 -9.42 7.38 -6.63
CA TYR A 73 -10.18 8.46 -7.26
C TYR A 73 -11.36 7.94 -8.09
N LYS A 74 -11.12 6.97 -8.95
CA LYS A 74 -12.11 6.46 -9.89
C LYS A 74 -13.27 5.76 -9.19
N ASP A 75 -12.97 4.84 -8.27
CA ASP A 75 -13.97 3.92 -7.75
C ASP A 75 -14.52 4.38 -6.40
N MET A 76 -13.71 5.10 -5.59
CA MET A 76 -14.11 5.50 -4.22
C MET A 76 -14.51 6.97 -4.10
N ILE A 77 -13.67 7.92 -4.53
CA ILE A 77 -13.95 9.36 -4.34
C ILE A 77 -14.98 9.88 -5.35
N TYR A 78 -14.78 9.58 -6.64
CA TYR A 78 -15.67 10.00 -7.72
C TYR A 78 -16.56 8.87 -8.25
N GLY A 79 -16.43 7.69 -7.65
CA GLY A 79 -17.24 6.50 -7.96
C GLY A 79 -18.28 6.22 -6.88
N ASN A 80 -18.83 5.00 -6.92
CA ASN A 80 -19.86 4.53 -5.99
C ASN A 80 -19.49 3.20 -5.32
N GLN A 81 -18.20 2.86 -5.28
CA GLN A 81 -17.66 1.59 -4.77
C GLN A 81 -16.70 1.79 -3.61
N ALA A 82 -16.87 2.87 -2.83
CA ALA A 82 -16.06 3.13 -1.66
C ALA A 82 -16.28 2.05 -0.58
N ILE A 83 -15.19 1.40 -0.16
CA ILE A 83 -15.14 0.60 1.07
C ILE A 83 -14.76 1.54 2.20
N VAL A 84 -15.69 1.79 3.11
CA VAL A 84 -15.51 2.67 4.26
C VAL A 84 -15.74 1.86 5.53
N ASP A 85 -14.84 1.97 6.51
CA ASP A 85 -15.01 1.28 7.80
C ASP A 85 -15.91 2.04 8.79
N ALA A 86 -16.09 1.46 9.98
CA ALA A 86 -16.93 2.05 11.03
C ALA A 86 -16.43 3.41 11.55
N ASP A 87 -15.15 3.71 11.38
CA ASP A 87 -14.52 4.97 11.77
C ASP A 87 -14.53 6.02 10.63
N GLY A 88 -15.12 5.68 9.49
CA GLY A 88 -15.20 6.56 8.32
C GLY A 88 -13.94 6.58 7.46
N LEU A 89 -13.02 5.62 7.64
CA LEU A 89 -11.77 5.55 6.88
C LEU A 89 -12.00 4.84 5.54
N TYR A 90 -11.49 5.42 4.46
CA TYR A 90 -11.54 4.83 3.13
C TYR A 90 -10.49 3.72 3.01
N ARG A 91 -10.94 2.47 2.99
CA ARG A 91 -10.12 1.26 3.02
C ARG A 91 -9.60 0.87 1.65
N LEU A 92 -8.70 1.70 1.14
CA LEU A 92 -7.99 1.39 -0.11
C LEU A 92 -7.05 0.19 0.09
N ASP A 93 -6.60 -0.07 1.32
CA ASP A 93 -5.85 -1.24 1.76
C ASP A 93 -6.69 -2.54 1.93
N ALA A 94 -7.99 -2.53 1.64
CA ALA A 94 -8.87 -3.68 1.87
C ALA A 94 -8.36 -4.99 1.22
N TYR A 95 -7.73 -4.93 0.04
CA TYR A 95 -7.19 -6.13 -0.63
C TYR A 95 -5.97 -6.72 0.07
N GLU A 96 -5.15 -5.88 0.71
CA GLU A 96 -4.04 -6.33 1.53
C GLU A 96 -4.55 -6.93 2.84
N LEU A 97 -5.56 -6.32 3.46
CA LEU A 97 -6.09 -6.73 4.76
C LEU A 97 -7.15 -7.83 4.69
N ASP A 98 -7.48 -8.31 3.48
CA ASP A 98 -8.31 -9.49 3.30
C ASP A 98 -7.73 -10.67 4.11
N THR A 99 -8.61 -11.38 4.82
CA THR A 99 -8.19 -12.44 5.74
C THR A 99 -7.42 -13.54 5.02
N ALA A 100 -7.86 -13.96 3.83
CA ALA A 100 -7.16 -14.98 3.08
C ALA A 100 -5.80 -14.45 2.60
N THR A 101 -5.71 -13.20 2.16
CA THR A 101 -4.42 -12.57 1.81
C THR A 101 -3.45 -12.57 2.99
N GLN A 102 -3.90 -12.15 4.18
CA GLN A 102 -3.06 -12.11 5.37
C GLN A 102 -2.60 -13.50 5.81
N LEU A 103 -3.46 -14.52 5.72
CA LEU A 103 -3.10 -15.90 6.02
C LEU A 103 -1.99 -16.42 5.09
N ASP A 104 -2.12 -16.18 3.79
CA ASP A 104 -1.11 -16.60 2.81
C ASP A 104 0.21 -15.85 3.00
N VAL A 105 0.17 -14.56 3.31
CA VAL A 105 1.37 -13.76 3.63
C VAL A 105 2.03 -14.29 4.90
N GLN A 106 1.26 -14.58 5.96
CA GLN A 106 1.79 -15.13 7.20
C GLN A 106 2.44 -16.50 6.99
N ALA A 107 1.86 -17.35 6.14
CA ALA A 107 2.44 -18.64 5.79
C ALA A 107 3.82 -18.47 5.14
N ILE A 108 3.97 -17.55 4.18
CA ILE A 108 5.27 -17.23 3.57
C ILE A 108 6.26 -16.71 4.62
N LEU A 109 5.82 -15.79 5.49
CA LEU A 109 6.69 -15.21 6.52
C LEU A 109 7.15 -16.22 7.58
N ASN A 110 6.39 -17.29 7.82
CA ASN A 110 6.77 -18.35 8.73
C ASN A 110 7.76 -19.34 8.11
N ASP A 111 7.74 -19.50 6.78
CA ASP A 111 8.59 -20.44 6.04
C ASP A 111 9.88 -19.78 5.50
N VAL A 112 9.94 -18.45 5.47
CA VAL A 112 11.05 -17.73 4.86
C VAL A 112 12.35 -17.87 5.64
N THR A 113 13.42 -18.16 4.91
CA THR A 113 14.79 -18.26 5.40
C THR A 113 15.73 -17.40 4.53
N THR A 114 16.96 -17.22 5.00
CA THR A 114 18.02 -16.51 4.26
C THR A 114 18.32 -17.16 2.92
N GLU A 115 18.11 -18.48 2.79
CA GLU A 115 18.40 -19.26 1.60
C GLU A 115 17.25 -19.23 0.59
N ASN A 116 16.00 -19.16 1.04
CA ASN A 116 14.82 -19.31 0.19
C ASN A 116 14.08 -18.00 -0.12
N PHE A 117 14.40 -16.87 0.52
CA PHE A 117 13.55 -15.67 0.44
C PHE A 117 13.27 -15.19 -0.99
N LYS A 118 14.22 -15.34 -1.92
CA LYS A 118 14.05 -14.94 -3.33
C LYS A 118 13.06 -15.82 -4.09
N SER A 119 12.86 -17.07 -3.69
CA SER A 119 11.94 -17.99 -4.36
C SER A 119 10.54 -17.96 -3.75
N VAL A 120 10.45 -17.85 -2.42
CA VAL A 120 9.17 -17.87 -1.69
C VAL A 120 8.48 -16.50 -1.64
N THR A 121 9.23 -15.41 -1.83
CA THR A 121 8.69 -14.04 -1.93
C THR A 121 8.85 -13.48 -3.35
N ASP A 122 8.30 -12.29 -3.59
CA ASP A 122 8.56 -11.51 -4.80
C ASP A 122 9.61 -10.41 -4.55
N PHE A 123 10.81 -10.86 -4.17
CA PHE A 123 11.93 -9.96 -3.89
C PHE A 123 12.40 -9.18 -5.13
N GLU A 124 12.31 -9.80 -6.32
CA GLU A 124 12.71 -9.12 -7.57
C GLU A 124 11.80 -7.94 -7.87
N GLN A 125 10.48 -8.04 -7.67
CA GLN A 125 9.61 -6.86 -7.79
C GLN A 125 9.94 -5.79 -6.76
N PHE A 126 10.17 -6.17 -5.49
CA PHE A 126 10.55 -5.20 -4.46
C PHE A 126 11.84 -4.46 -4.85
N LYS A 127 12.84 -5.19 -5.34
CA LYS A 127 14.13 -4.63 -5.79
C LYS A 127 13.92 -3.71 -7.01
N HIS A 128 13.13 -4.14 -7.98
CA HIS A 128 12.77 -3.32 -9.14
C HIS A 128 12.12 -2.01 -8.70
N ASP A 129 11.07 -2.06 -7.87
CA ASP A 129 10.38 -0.87 -7.38
C ASP A 129 11.31 0.06 -6.58
N PHE A 130 12.24 -0.51 -5.81
CA PHE A 130 13.26 0.25 -5.08
C PHE A 130 14.24 0.95 -6.02
N LEU A 131 14.69 0.28 -7.07
CA LEU A 131 15.61 0.84 -8.07
C LEU A 131 14.90 1.90 -8.92
N ALA A 132 13.70 1.61 -9.41
CA ALA A 132 12.87 2.52 -10.21
C ALA A 132 12.59 3.83 -9.46
N LEU A 133 12.31 3.76 -8.15
CA LEU A 133 12.15 4.93 -7.29
C LEU A 133 13.39 5.84 -7.23
N ASN A 134 14.57 5.28 -7.50
CA ASN A 134 15.85 5.99 -7.54
C ASN A 134 16.36 6.24 -8.97
N GLY A 135 15.53 5.99 -9.99
CA GLY A 135 15.86 6.23 -11.40
C GLY A 135 16.65 5.11 -12.07
N PHE A 136 16.73 3.92 -11.46
CA PHE A 136 17.43 2.75 -11.99
C PHE A 136 16.45 1.65 -12.43
N ASP A 137 16.91 0.69 -13.23
CA ASP A 137 16.11 -0.46 -13.67
C ASP A 137 14.83 -0.07 -14.46
N LEU A 138 14.89 1.04 -15.19
CA LEU A 138 13.83 1.51 -16.08
C LEU A 138 14.10 1.06 -17.51
N SER A 139 13.09 0.45 -18.16
CA SER A 139 13.24 -0.12 -19.52
C SER A 139 13.60 0.91 -20.58
N ASP A 140 13.18 2.16 -20.39
CA ASP A 140 13.25 3.22 -21.39
C ASP A 140 14.47 4.14 -21.20
N VAL A 141 15.39 3.76 -20.30
CA VAL A 141 16.59 4.54 -19.98
C VAL A 141 17.84 3.78 -20.42
N ASP A 142 18.69 4.48 -21.19
CA ASP A 142 20.02 3.98 -21.57
C ASP A 142 21.05 4.35 -20.50
N TYR A 143 21.41 3.37 -19.65
CA TYR A 143 22.34 3.54 -18.54
C TYR A 143 23.83 3.51 -18.94
N GLN A 144 24.16 3.32 -20.22
CA GLN A 144 25.54 3.31 -20.71
C GLN A 144 25.98 4.64 -21.32
N LYS A 145 25.07 5.61 -21.42
CA LYS A 145 25.35 7.00 -21.82
C LYS A 145 25.83 7.83 -20.63
#